data_AF-A0A1J3FLU2-F1
#
_entry.id   AF-A0A1J3FLU2-F1
#
_cell.length_a   1.000
_cell.length_b   1.000
_cell.length_c   1.000
_cell.angle_alpha   90.00
_cell.angle_beta   90.00
_cell.angle_gamma   90.00
#
_symmetry.space_group_name_H-M   'P 1'
#
loop_
_entity.id
_entity.type
_entity.pdbx_description
1 polymer ?
#
loop_
_entity_poly.entity_id
_entity_poly.type
_entity_poly.pdbx_seq_one_letter_code
_entity_poly.pdbx_strand_id
1 'polypeptide(L)'
;KHWLPFCKKNNIQDRSPQVYFSSTSHSWSDEAQNLKVMYTDMKSRVEHVLDCGKVKDEFITCDQFRGIFDLWTDKFTRHDHPTIIQVLQ
;
A
#
# COMPACT_ATOMS: atom_id res chain seq x y z
N LYS A 1 -7.36 -3.10 3.66
CA LYS A 1 -8.84 -2.97 3.73
C LYS A 1 -9.36 -2.22 4.98
N HIS A 2 -8.50 -1.72 5.88
CA HIS A 2 -8.94 -1.14 7.17
C HIS A 2 -9.17 0.38 7.15
N TRP A 3 -8.40 1.12 6.33
CA TRP A 3 -8.44 2.58 6.33
C TRP A 3 -9.77 3.20 5.85
N LEU A 4 -10.32 2.70 4.74
CA LEU A 4 -11.57 3.26 4.18
C LEU A 4 -12.79 3.06 5.10
N PRO A 5 -13.01 1.87 5.70
CA PRO A 5 -14.06 1.70 6.72
C PRO A 5 -13.90 2.66 7.91
N PHE A 6 -12.67 2.83 8.41
CA PHE A 6 -12.38 3.78 9.49
C PHE A 6 -12.72 5.23 9.11
N CYS A 7 -12.34 5.66 7.90
CA CYS A 7 -12.68 6.99 7.39
C CYS A 7 -14.19 7.22 7.35
N LYS A 8 -14.93 6.24 6.82
CA LYS A 8 -16.39 6.32 6.71
C LYS A 8 -17.06 6.38 8.08
N LYS A 9 -16.62 5.54 9.03
CA LYS A 9 -17.15 5.49 10.40
C LYS A 9 -16.94 6.81 11.15
N ASN A 10 -15.79 7.46 10.96
CA ASN A 10 -15.42 8.68 11.68
C ASN A 10 -15.66 9.97 10.88
N ASN A 11 -16.39 9.88 9.76
CA ASN A 11 -16.70 11.00 8.86
C ASN A 11 -15.45 11.82 8.43
N ILE A 12 -14.32 11.13 8.24
CA ILE A 12 -13.06 11.76 7.83
C ILE A 12 -13.20 12.22 6.38
N GLN A 13 -13.04 13.54 6.17
CA GLN A 13 -13.18 14.18 4.86
C GLN A 13 -11.91 13.99 4.02
N ASP A 14 -10.74 14.38 4.54
CA ASP A 14 -9.47 14.09 3.90
C ASP A 14 -9.03 12.67 4.22
N ARG A 15 -9.17 11.77 3.25
CA ARG A 15 -8.89 10.34 3.39
C ARG A 15 -7.44 10.00 3.06
N SER A 16 -6.54 10.96 3.00
CA SER A 16 -5.11 10.69 2.95
C SER A 16 -4.61 10.28 4.35
N PRO A 17 -4.12 9.04 4.54
CA PRO A 17 -3.57 8.62 5.84
C PRO A 17 -2.33 9.44 6.22
N GLN A 18 -1.53 9.88 5.23
CA GLN A 18 -0.39 10.76 5.46
C GLN A 18 -0.82 12.10 6.10
N VAL A 19 -1.91 12.70 5.60
CA VAL A 19 -2.45 13.97 6.12
C VAL A 19 -3.12 13.76 7.47
N TYR A 20 -3.91 12.69 7.61
CA TYR A 20 -4.59 12.39 8.87
C TYR A 20 -3.59 12.20 10.02
N PHE A 21 -2.49 11.46 9.78
CA PHE A 21 -1.47 11.17 10.79
C PHE A 21 -0.37 12.24 10.90
N SER A 22 -0.31 13.24 10.01
CA SER A 22 0.60 14.38 10.16
C SER A 22 0.12 15.40 11.20
N SER A 23 -1.17 15.39 11.53
CA SER A 23 -1.75 16.28 12.53
C SER A 23 -1.46 15.75 13.94
N THR A 24 -0.89 16.58 14.81
CA THR A 24 -0.65 16.23 16.22
C THR A 24 -1.97 16.30 17.00
N SER A 25 -2.79 15.25 16.93
CA SER A 25 -3.94 15.11 17.83
C SER A 25 -3.47 14.52 19.16
N HIS A 26 -3.89 15.14 20.27
CA HIS A 26 -3.55 14.70 21.62
C HIS A 26 -4.43 13.53 22.11
N SER A 27 -5.40 13.07 21.31
CA SER A 27 -6.34 12.01 21.69
C SER A 27 -6.79 11.14 20.51
N TRP A 28 -5.84 10.44 19.88
CA TRP A 28 -6.24 9.36 18.97
C TRP A 28 -6.84 8.20 19.74
N SER A 29 -7.89 7.60 19.18
CA SER A 29 -8.41 6.33 19.70
C SER A 29 -7.41 5.20 19.49
N ASP A 30 -7.54 4.13 20.27
CA ASP A 30 -6.73 2.93 20.09
C ASP A 30 -6.84 2.35 18.68
N GLU A 31 -8.03 2.44 18.06
CA GLU A 31 -8.26 2.05 16.66
C GLU A 31 -7.40 2.90 15.69
N ALA A 32 -7.35 4.22 15.89
CA ALA A 32 -6.55 5.12 15.07
C ALA A 32 -5.05 4.89 15.28
N GLN A 33 -4.62 4.61 16.52
CA GLN A 33 -3.23 4.31 16.83
C GLN A 33 -2.77 3.00 16.16
N ASN A 34 -3.59 1.95 16.22
CA ASN A 34 -3.32 0.68 15.52
C ASN A 34 -3.24 0.89 14.00
N LEU A 35 -4.15 1.68 13.43
CA LEU A 35 -4.10 2.04 12.00
C LEU A 35 -2.85 2.83 11.63
N LYS A 36 -2.35 3.69 12.51
CA LYS A 36 -1.08 4.40 12.27
C LYS A 36 0.09 3.43 12.16
N VAL A 37 0.16 2.42 13.04
CA VAL A 37 1.20 1.38 12.98
C VAL A 37 1.11 0.62 11.66
N MET A 38 -0.08 0.15 11.28
CA MET A 38 -0.29 -0.54 10.00
C MET A 38 0.06 0.33 8.79
N TYR A 39 -0.29 1.62 8.82
CA TYR A 39 0.03 2.56 7.77
C TYR A 39 1.54 2.79 7.65
N THR A 40 2.23 2.94 8.78
CA THR A 40 3.68 3.19 8.81
C THR A 40 4.46 1.97 8.30
N ASP A 41 4.04 0.75 8.68
CA ASP A 41 4.61 -0.50 8.14
C ASP A 41 4.41 -0.60 6.62
N MET A 42 3.18 -0.38 6.15
CA MET A 42 2.88 -0.39 4.71
C MET A 42 3.70 0.67 3.95
N LYS A 43 3.82 1.88 4.50
CA LYS A 43 4.60 2.97 3.90
C LYS A 43 6.08 2.58 3.77
N SER A 44 6.67 2.03 4.82
CA SER A 44 8.06 1.55 4.81
C SER A 44 8.28 0.47 3.74
N ARG A 45 7.35 -0.46 3.57
CA ARG A 45 7.41 -1.48 2.51
C ARG A 45 7.39 -0.87 1.11
N VAL A 46 6.55 0.16 0.89
CA VAL A 46 6.48 0.87 -0.40
C VAL A 46 7.78 1.62 -0.66
N GLU A 47 8.29 2.37 0.32
CA GLU A 47 9.56 3.10 0.21
C GLU A 47 10.72 2.15 -0.12
N HIS A 48 10.80 1.01 0.57
CA HIS A 48 11.81 -0.01 0.29
C HIS A 48 11.76 -0.56 -1.14
N VAL A 49 10.55 -0.82 -1.67
CA VAL A 49 10.38 -1.29 -3.06
C VAL A 49 10.80 -0.22 -4.07
N LEU A 50 10.49 1.05 -3.80
CA LEU A 50 10.93 2.17 -4.65
C LEU A 50 12.47 2.24 -4.69
N ASP A 51 13.12 2.15 -3.54
CA ASP A 51 14.59 2.17 -3.45
C ASP A 51 15.24 0.97 -4.13
N CYS A 52 14.64 -0.21 -4.01
CA CYS A 52 15.17 -1.44 -4.61
C CYS A 52 14.85 -1.60 -6.10
N GLY A 53 13.85 -0.85 -6.62
CA GLY A 53 13.35 -0.97 -7.99
C GLY A 53 12.64 -2.30 -8.29
N LYS A 54 12.40 -3.15 -7.28
CA LYS A 54 11.72 -4.45 -7.44
C LYS A 54 10.99 -4.87 -6.17
N VAL A 55 9.95 -5.67 -6.35
CA VAL A 55 9.25 -6.34 -5.25
C VAL A 55 9.90 -7.68 -4.99
N LYS A 56 10.40 -7.90 -3.77
CA LYS A 56 10.90 -9.22 -3.37
C LYS A 56 9.74 -10.14 -2.98
N ASP A 57 9.89 -11.43 -3.25
CA ASP A 57 8.88 -12.46 -2.93
C ASP A 57 8.45 -12.48 -1.47
N GLU A 58 9.36 -12.15 -0.55
CA GLU A 58 9.08 -12.06 0.90
C GLU A 58 7.97 -11.05 1.24
N PHE A 59 7.74 -10.04 0.40
CA PHE A 59 6.67 -9.07 0.59
C PHE A 59 5.34 -9.48 -0.04
N ILE A 60 5.31 -10.54 -0.85
CA ILE A 60 4.11 -11.05 -1.52
C ILE A 60 3.46 -12.09 -0.61
N THR A 61 2.69 -11.60 0.37
CA THR A 61 2.06 -12.44 1.39
C THR A 61 0.81 -13.18 0.91
N CYS A 62 0.35 -12.92 -0.32
CA CYS A 62 -0.84 -13.54 -0.88
C CYS A 62 -0.43 -14.37 -2.08
N ASP A 63 -0.62 -15.69 -1.99
CA ASP A 63 -0.16 -16.63 -3.02
C ASP A 63 -0.75 -16.33 -4.40
N GLN A 64 -1.98 -15.78 -4.48
CA GLN A 64 -2.60 -15.38 -5.74
C GLN A 64 -1.82 -14.27 -6.48
N PHE A 65 -0.97 -13.54 -5.77
CA PHE A 65 -0.14 -12.46 -6.33
C PHE A 65 1.31 -12.88 -6.52
N ARG A 66 1.66 -14.12 -6.18
CA ARG A 66 3.01 -14.64 -6.33
C ARG A 66 3.36 -14.77 -7.81
N GLY A 67 4.55 -14.31 -8.19
CA GLY A 67 5.00 -14.31 -9.59
C GLY A 67 4.30 -13.29 -10.49
N ILE A 68 3.41 -12.42 -9.98
CA ILE A 68 2.79 -11.36 -10.81
C ILE A 68 3.86 -10.46 -11.41
N PHE A 69 4.90 -10.14 -10.65
CA PHE A 69 5.98 -9.28 -11.11
C PHE A 69 6.94 -9.96 -12.09
N ASP A 70 6.84 -11.28 -12.31
CA ASP A 70 7.69 -12.02 -13.26
C ASP A 70 7.42 -11.58 -14.71
N LEU A 71 6.26 -10.96 -14.96
CA LEU A 71 5.97 -10.34 -16.26
C LEU A 71 6.89 -9.15 -16.56
N TRP A 72 7.38 -8.43 -15.53
CA TRP A 72 8.25 -7.27 -15.66
C TRP A 72 9.73 -7.69 -15.72
N THR A 73 10.07 -8.40 -16.79
CA THR A 73 11.47 -8.75 -17.11
C THR A 73 12.27 -7.55 -17.61
N ASP A 74 13.58 -7.70 -17.77
CA ASP A 74 14.49 -6.73 -18.39
C ASP A 74 14.09 -6.34 -19.83
N LYS A 75 13.36 -7.22 -20.53
CA LYS A 75 12.81 -6.97 -21.87
C LYS A 75 11.52 -6.17 -21.86
N PHE A 76 10.87 -6.01 -20.70
CA PHE A 76 9.63 -5.26 -20.58
C PHE A 76 9.96 -3.77 -20.68
N THR A 77 9.69 -3.17 -21.84
CA THR A 77 9.93 -1.75 -22.08
C THR A 77 8.61 -0.99 -22.21
N ARG A 78 8.66 0.33 -22.17
CA ARG A 78 7.49 1.20 -22.45
C ARG A 78 6.90 1.02 -23.87
N HIS A 79 7.63 0.38 -24.79
CA HIS A 79 7.23 0.20 -26.20
C HIS A 79 6.93 -1.26 -26.55
N ASP A 80 7.48 -2.20 -25.79
CA ASP A 80 7.37 -3.63 -26.03
C ASP A 80 7.08 -4.32 -24.70
N HIS A 81 5.80 -4.57 -24.47
CA HIS A 81 5.30 -5.25 -23.29
C HIS A 81 3.91 -5.86 -23.55
N PRO A 82 3.54 -6.97 -22.89
CA PRO A 82 2.19 -7.51 -22.95
C PRO A 82 1.19 -6.56 -22.27
N THR A 83 -0.08 -6.66 -22.66
CA THR A 83 -1.17 -6.00 -21.93
C THR A 83 -1.42 -6.73 -20.61
N ILE A 84 -1.50 -5.99 -19.50
CA ILE A 84 -1.75 -6.54 -18.17
C ILE A 84 -3.04 -5.91 -17.63
N ILE A 85 -4.03 -6.73 -17.30
CA ILE A 85 -5.31 -6.31 -16.71
C ILE A 85 -5.49 -7.08 -15.41
N GLN A 86 -5.54 -6.34 -14.29
CA GLN A 86 -5.76 -6.90 -12.96
C GLN A 86 -6.88 -6.13 -12.26
N VAL A 87 -7.85 -6.86 -11.70
CA VAL A 87 -8.87 -6.29 -10.81
C VAL A 87 -8.45 -6.55 -9.38
N LEU A 88 -8.38 -5.50 -8.56
CA LEU A 88 -8.10 -5.58 -7.13
C LEU A 88 -9.43 -5.53 -6.35
N GLN A 89 -9.57 -6.44 -5.39
CA GLN A 89 -10.76 -6.56 -4.52
C GLN A 89 -10.42 -6.34 -3.05
#